data_AF-A0A3E0N1F2-F1
#
_entry.id   AF-A0A3E0N1F2-F1
#
_cell.length_a   1.000
_cell.length_b   1.000
_cell.length_c   1.000
_cell.angle_alpha   90.00
_cell.angle_beta   90.00
_cell.angle_gamma   90.00
#
_symmetry.space_group_name_H-M   'P 1'
#
loop_
_entity.id
_entity.type
_entity.pdbx_description
1 polymer ?
#
loop_
_entity_poly.entity_id
_entity_poly.type
_entity_poly.pdbx_seq_one_letter_code
_entity_poly.pdbx_strand_id
1 'polypeptide(L)'
;MKRTILFGTIVLAVVSLAIYGCGSPSNNAEQTPSPPANGQGTGSENGHGDHGDHGGHDEHGEHGDHSEHGQTDMEKMKAELAKLSPEDATSAEKQHFCPVSGEMLGTMGAPKKIDVNGQQVWICCGGCKDKLLANPDEYLAKLKKE
;
A
#
# COMPACT_ATOMS: atom_id res chain seq x y z
N MET A 1 -11.00 15.28 45.14
CA MET A 1 -11.39 14.17 46.05
C MET A 1 -10.94 12.89 45.36
N LYS A 2 -9.67 12.48 45.41
CA LYS A 2 -8.95 11.68 46.45
C LYS A 2 -9.69 10.40 46.86
N ARG A 3 -9.31 9.26 46.26
CA ARG A 3 -9.09 7.90 46.82
C ARG A 3 -8.39 7.08 45.73
N THR A 4 -7.07 7.04 45.55
CA THR A 4 -5.95 6.57 46.40
C THR A 4 -6.01 5.08 46.78
N ILE A 5 -5.28 4.26 46.00
CA ILE A 5 -4.62 2.99 46.35
C ILE A 5 -3.32 3.05 45.48
N LEU A 6 -2.12 3.47 45.87
CA LEU A 6 -1.27 3.27 47.06
C LEU A 6 -1.13 1.81 47.48
N PHE A 7 -0.32 1.01 46.77
CA PHE A 7 0.38 -0.17 47.35
C PHE A 7 1.57 -0.73 46.53
N GLY A 8 2.20 0.00 45.60
CA GLY A 8 3.21 -0.64 44.72
C GLY A 8 4.56 0.03 44.53
N THR A 9 4.78 1.24 45.05
CA THR A 9 5.99 2.03 44.76
C THR A 9 7.13 1.83 45.77
N ILE A 10 7.17 0.71 46.52
CA ILE A 10 8.25 0.41 47.47
C ILE A 10 8.85 -0.97 47.18
N VAL A 11 9.42 -1.15 46.00
CA VAL A 11 10.65 -1.95 45.82
C VAL A 11 11.50 -1.24 44.77
N LEU A 12 11.94 -0.05 45.14
CA LEU A 12 13.00 0.69 44.47
C LEU A 12 14.33 0.04 44.87
N ALA A 13 15.11 -0.35 43.87
CA ALA A 13 16.59 -0.37 43.89
C ALA A 13 17.32 -1.25 44.91
N VAL A 14 17.66 -2.49 44.53
CA VAL A 14 19.02 -3.05 44.74
C VAL A 14 19.28 -4.15 43.70
N VAL A 15 20.49 -4.21 43.13
CA VAL A 15 21.04 -5.22 42.17
C VAL A 15 20.72 -4.90 40.69
N SER A 16 21.23 -3.84 40.07
CA SER A 16 22.65 -3.50 39.83
C SER A 16 23.45 -4.62 39.15
N LEU A 17 23.68 -4.40 37.85
CA LEU A 17 24.91 -4.65 37.08
C LEU A 17 25.49 -6.08 36.98
N ALA A 18 25.96 -6.36 35.76
CA ALA A 18 26.95 -7.39 35.41
C ALA A 18 26.42 -8.77 34.99
N ILE A 19 25.82 -8.83 33.80
CA ILE A 19 26.28 -9.82 32.80
C ILE A 19 26.02 -9.23 31.41
N TYR A 20 26.99 -8.48 30.88
CA TYR A 20 27.99 -9.06 29.97
C TYR A 20 27.33 -9.92 28.90
N GLY A 21 27.12 -9.33 27.73
CA GLY A 21 26.62 -10.04 26.58
C GLY A 21 26.77 -9.20 25.33
N CYS A 22 28.01 -8.84 25.02
CA CYS A 22 28.42 -8.20 23.77
C CYS A 22 27.80 -8.96 22.58
N GLY A 23 27.00 -8.28 21.77
CA GLY A 23 26.41 -8.81 20.54
C GLY A 23 26.38 -7.72 19.48
N SER A 24 27.56 -7.38 18.97
CA SER A 24 27.78 -6.32 17.98
C SER A 24 27.01 -6.55 16.67
N PRO A 25 26.64 -5.46 15.96
CA PRO A 25 25.91 -5.51 14.70
C PRO A 25 26.85 -5.92 13.57
N SER A 26 26.53 -6.96 12.82
CA SER A 26 27.15 -7.20 11.51
C SER A 26 26.31 -6.55 10.43
N ASN A 27 26.66 -5.30 10.13
CA ASN A 27 26.48 -4.74 8.79
C ASN A 27 27.47 -5.45 7.88
N ASN A 28 26.98 -6.18 6.87
CA ASN A 28 27.83 -6.63 5.76
C ASN A 28 27.53 -5.76 4.55
N ALA A 29 28.35 -4.73 4.39
CA ALA A 29 28.68 -4.17 3.09
C ALA A 29 29.96 -4.86 2.62
N GLU A 30 30.05 -5.09 1.30
CA GLU A 30 31.25 -5.19 0.44
C GLU A 30 31.06 -6.31 -0.62
N GLN A 31 30.79 -5.95 -1.87
CA GLN A 31 31.75 -5.53 -2.92
C GLN A 31 32.39 -6.75 -3.62
N THR A 32 31.90 -7.08 -4.83
CA THR A 32 32.50 -6.81 -6.19
C THR A 32 33.32 -8.03 -6.68
N PRO A 33 33.47 -8.33 -8.01
CA PRO A 33 33.70 -7.39 -9.11
C PRO A 33 33.03 -7.65 -10.48
N SER A 34 33.05 -6.59 -11.30
CA SER A 34 32.74 -6.45 -12.74
C SER A 34 33.90 -6.94 -13.66
N PRO A 35 33.97 -6.60 -14.99
CA PRO A 35 33.22 -7.02 -16.20
C PRO A 35 34.20 -7.65 -17.26
N PRO A 36 33.84 -7.82 -18.57
CA PRO A 36 33.93 -6.76 -19.61
C PRO A 36 32.75 -6.79 -20.62
N ALA A 37 32.18 -5.65 -21.03
CA ALA A 37 32.59 -4.81 -22.18
C ALA A 37 32.64 -5.52 -23.56
N ASN A 38 31.61 -5.29 -24.38
CA ASN A 38 31.62 -5.20 -25.84
C ASN A 38 30.32 -4.44 -26.21
N GLY A 39 30.28 -3.37 -27.01
CA GLY A 39 31.22 -2.90 -28.02
C GLY A 39 30.49 -2.74 -29.35
N GLN A 40 29.84 -1.57 -29.52
CA GLN A 40 29.57 -0.81 -30.76
C GLN A 40 28.87 -1.43 -31.99
N GLY A 41 27.86 -0.67 -32.44
CA GLY A 41 27.57 -0.38 -33.86
C GLY A 41 26.56 -1.32 -34.50
N THR A 42 25.63 -0.90 -35.36
CA THR A 42 25.57 0.27 -36.23
C THR A 42 24.10 0.54 -36.60
N GLY A 43 23.81 1.75 -37.08
CA GLY A 43 22.47 2.22 -37.36
C GLY A 43 21.64 1.38 -38.35
N SER A 44 20.33 1.50 -38.21
CA SER A 44 19.40 1.34 -39.32
C SER A 44 18.26 2.33 -39.12
N GLU A 45 18.38 3.43 -39.85
CA GLU A 45 17.25 4.21 -40.34
C GLU A 45 16.20 3.33 -41.04
N ASN A 46 14.99 3.87 -41.16
CA ASN A 46 13.86 3.48 -42.01
C ASN A 46 12.66 2.82 -41.32
N GLY A 47 11.52 3.52 -41.37
CA GLY A 47 10.19 2.91 -41.35
C GLY A 47 9.17 3.57 -40.43
N HIS A 48 8.78 4.83 -40.68
CA HIS A 48 7.47 5.32 -40.22
C HIS A 48 6.40 4.67 -41.10
N GLY A 49 5.85 3.55 -40.63
CA GLY A 49 4.75 2.83 -41.28
C GLY A 49 3.41 3.40 -40.87
N ASP A 50 2.82 4.17 -41.79
CA ASP A 50 1.38 4.22 -42.14
C ASP A 50 0.37 3.81 -41.04
N HIS A 51 -0.27 4.81 -40.42
CA HIS A 51 -1.45 4.61 -39.57
C HIS A 51 -2.67 4.36 -40.45
N GLY A 52 -2.96 3.07 -40.67
CA GLY A 52 -4.13 2.59 -41.39
C GLY A 52 -5.45 2.88 -40.66
N ASP A 53 -6.42 3.25 -41.48
CA ASP A 53 -7.86 3.43 -41.27
C ASP A 53 -8.50 2.44 -40.26
N HIS A 54 -9.21 2.97 -39.25
CA HIS A 54 -10.07 2.19 -38.36
C HIS A 54 -11.54 2.52 -38.61
N GLY A 55 -12.12 1.86 -39.61
CA GLY A 55 -13.57 1.67 -39.74
C GLY A 55 -14.00 0.34 -39.11
N GLY A 56 -14.94 0.39 -38.15
CA GLY A 56 -15.59 -0.79 -37.60
C GLY A 56 -16.15 -0.55 -36.20
N HIS A 57 -17.46 -0.29 -36.12
CA HIS A 57 -18.21 -0.09 -34.89
C HIS A 57 -18.74 -1.44 -34.36
N ASP A 58 -19.27 -1.40 -33.14
CA ASP A 58 -20.25 -2.32 -32.51
C ASP A 58 -19.75 -3.25 -31.36
N GLU A 59 -20.34 -2.99 -30.19
CA GLU A 59 -20.66 -3.88 -29.05
C GLU A 59 -19.79 -3.86 -27.78
N HIS A 60 -20.51 -3.81 -26.66
CA HIS A 60 -20.11 -3.30 -25.34
C HIS A 60 -19.29 -4.27 -24.49
N GLY A 61 -18.26 -3.70 -23.88
CA GLY A 61 -17.60 -4.18 -22.68
C GLY A 61 -16.50 -3.21 -22.34
N GLU A 62 -16.74 -2.31 -21.37
CA GLU A 62 -15.74 -1.36 -20.87
C GLU A 62 -14.51 -2.13 -20.34
N HIS A 63 -13.57 -2.39 -21.23
CA HIS A 63 -12.22 -2.77 -20.89
C HIS A 63 -11.46 -1.46 -20.72
N GLY A 64 -11.29 -1.07 -19.45
CA GLY A 64 -10.63 0.15 -19.03
C GLY A 64 -9.30 0.35 -19.73
N ASP A 65 -9.27 1.38 -20.58
CA ASP A 65 -8.12 1.84 -21.32
C ASP A 65 -6.99 2.20 -20.35
N HIS A 66 -5.84 1.56 -20.56
CA HIS A 66 -4.63 1.77 -19.79
C HIS A 66 -3.86 2.94 -20.39
N SER A 67 -3.81 4.05 -19.64
CA SER A 67 -2.78 5.13 -19.69
C SER A 67 -2.83 5.98 -20.97
N GLU A 68 -2.75 7.30 -20.97
CA GLU A 68 -1.74 8.16 -20.34
C GLU A 68 -2.23 9.62 -20.39
N HIS A 69 -2.86 10.13 -19.32
CA HIS A 69 -3.02 11.59 -19.18
C HIS A 69 -3.02 11.99 -17.70
N GLY A 70 -1.85 12.09 -17.07
CA GLY A 70 -1.61 12.92 -15.88
C GLY A 70 -2.71 12.99 -14.80
N GLN A 71 -3.37 11.87 -14.49
CA GLN A 71 -4.50 11.89 -13.58
C GLN A 71 -4.01 12.08 -12.14
N THR A 72 -4.64 13.03 -11.46
CA THR A 72 -4.41 13.25 -10.05
C THR A 72 -4.85 12.03 -9.25
N ASP A 73 -4.24 11.80 -8.09
CA ASP A 73 -4.61 10.65 -7.27
C ASP A 73 -6.09 10.68 -6.84
N MET A 74 -6.66 11.89 -6.70
CA MET A 74 -8.08 12.08 -6.40
C MET A 74 -9.00 11.65 -7.55
N GLU A 75 -8.62 11.92 -8.80
CA GLU A 75 -9.36 11.42 -9.97
C GLU A 75 -9.30 9.90 -10.07
N LYS A 76 -8.13 9.30 -9.81
CA LYS A 76 -8.00 7.84 -9.76
C LYS A 76 -8.89 7.24 -8.67
N MET A 77 -8.89 7.83 -7.47
CA MET A 77 -9.79 7.42 -6.39
C MET A 77 -11.24 7.41 -6.88
N LYS A 78 -11.72 8.53 -7.43
CA LYS A 78 -13.11 8.63 -7.88
C LYS A 78 -13.45 7.64 -9.00
N ALA A 79 -12.55 7.46 -9.97
CA ALA A 79 -12.74 6.54 -11.08
C ALA A 79 -12.81 5.08 -10.60
N GLU A 80 -11.93 4.67 -9.69
CA GLU A 80 -11.94 3.32 -9.14
C GLU A 80 -13.10 3.09 -8.16
N LEU A 81 -13.52 4.11 -7.41
CA LEU A 81 -14.70 4.03 -6.54
C LEU A 81 -16.00 3.95 -7.34
N ALA A 82 -16.09 4.60 -8.51
CA ALA A 82 -17.26 4.52 -9.39
C ALA A 82 -17.53 3.10 -9.93
N LYS A 83 -16.53 2.20 -9.86
CA LYS A 83 -16.68 0.79 -10.23
C LYS A 83 -17.36 -0.05 -9.13
N LEU A 84 -17.50 0.50 -7.92
CA LEU A 84 -18.17 -0.14 -6.78
C LEU A 84 -19.66 0.20 -6.76
N SER A 85 -20.41 -0.53 -5.93
CA SER A 85 -21.77 -0.13 -5.59
C SER A 85 -21.77 1.24 -4.88
N PRO A 86 -22.83 2.06 -4.98
CA PRO A 86 -22.84 3.42 -4.40
C PRO A 86 -22.65 3.42 -2.87
N GLU A 87 -23.15 2.39 -2.19
CA GLU A 87 -22.95 2.20 -0.74
C GLU A 87 -21.48 1.92 -0.40
N ASP A 88 -20.86 1.05 -1.19
CA ASP A 88 -19.46 0.67 -1.06
C ASP A 88 -18.51 1.83 -1.40
N ALA A 89 -18.79 2.55 -2.49
CA ALA A 89 -18.03 3.74 -2.88
C ALA A 89 -18.06 4.79 -1.76
N THR A 90 -19.23 5.03 -1.16
CA THR A 90 -19.37 5.97 -0.03
C THR A 90 -18.59 5.49 1.20
N SER A 91 -18.60 4.19 1.49
CA SER A 91 -17.84 3.62 2.61
C SER A 91 -16.33 3.71 2.38
N ALA A 92 -15.87 3.42 1.16
CA ALA A 92 -14.47 3.54 0.78
C ALA A 92 -13.99 4.99 0.80
N GLU A 93 -14.80 5.94 0.30
CA GLU A 93 -14.49 7.37 0.31
C GLU A 93 -14.36 7.91 1.73
N LYS A 94 -15.24 7.51 2.66
CA LYS A 94 -15.14 7.86 4.08
C LYS A 94 -13.84 7.36 4.71
N GLN A 95 -13.37 6.18 4.30
CA GLN A 95 -12.10 5.66 4.81
C GLN A 95 -10.90 6.38 4.20
N HIS A 96 -10.99 6.75 2.91
CA HIS A 96 -10.01 7.50 2.12
C HIS A 96 -8.65 6.80 1.92
N PHE A 97 -8.06 6.23 2.97
CA PHE A 97 -6.74 5.59 2.98
C PHE A 97 -6.80 4.11 3.37
N CYS A 98 -5.82 3.34 2.89
CA CYS A 98 -5.60 1.96 3.30
C CYS A 98 -4.92 1.93 4.68
N PRO A 99 -5.44 1.23 5.69
CA PRO A 99 -4.84 1.20 7.02
C PRO A 99 -3.51 0.44 7.06
N VAL A 100 -3.24 -0.41 6.05
CA VAL A 100 -2.03 -1.23 5.96
C VAL A 100 -0.88 -0.45 5.34
N SER A 101 -1.07 0.15 4.15
CA SER A 101 -0.02 0.89 3.44
C SER A 101 -0.01 2.39 3.75
N GLY A 102 -1.12 2.96 4.21
CA GLY A 102 -1.31 4.41 4.37
C GLY A 102 -1.59 5.15 3.05
N GLU A 103 -1.71 4.43 1.93
CA GLU A 103 -1.97 5.04 0.62
C GLU A 103 -3.46 5.25 0.37
N MET A 104 -3.79 6.21 -0.51
CA MET A 104 -5.17 6.52 -0.85
C MET A 104 -5.83 5.37 -1.62
N LEU A 105 -7.08 5.08 -1.31
CA LEU A 105 -7.85 4.05 -1.99
C LEU A 105 -8.09 4.45 -3.45
N GLY A 106 -8.04 3.50 -4.38
CA GLY A 106 -8.24 3.75 -5.80
C GLY A 106 -7.00 4.25 -6.57
N THR A 107 -5.89 4.59 -5.93
CA THR A 107 -4.64 4.87 -6.66
C THR A 107 -3.96 3.60 -7.18
N MET A 108 -4.25 2.46 -6.56
CA MET A 108 -3.77 1.12 -6.92
C MET A 108 -4.85 0.24 -7.55
N GLY A 109 -5.92 0.86 -8.08
CA GLY A 109 -7.09 0.18 -8.61
C GLY A 109 -8.23 0.06 -7.61
N ALA A 110 -9.32 -0.59 -8.03
CA ALA A 110 -10.54 -0.76 -7.25
C ALA A 110 -10.26 -1.34 -5.84
N PRO A 111 -10.60 -0.59 -4.76
CA PRO A 111 -10.36 -1.02 -3.41
C PRO A 111 -11.25 -2.22 -3.05
N LYS A 112 -10.75 -3.05 -2.13
CA LYS A 112 -11.41 -4.30 -1.74
C LYS A 112 -11.96 -4.19 -0.32
N LYS A 113 -13.23 -4.58 -0.15
CA LYS A 113 -13.89 -4.68 1.16
C LYS A 113 -13.52 -5.99 1.82
N ILE A 114 -13.00 -5.92 3.05
CA ILE A 114 -12.67 -7.06 3.89
C ILE A 114 -13.42 -6.91 5.21
N ASP A 115 -14.10 -7.97 5.65
CA ASP A 115 -14.66 -8.03 7.00
C ASP A 115 -13.57 -8.46 7.98
N VAL A 116 -13.36 -7.65 9.01
CA VAL A 116 -12.40 -7.90 10.07
C VAL A 116 -13.09 -7.70 11.41
N ASN A 117 -13.31 -8.77 12.16
CA ASN A 117 -14.01 -8.75 13.45
C ASN A 117 -15.41 -8.08 13.37
N GLY A 118 -16.13 -8.25 12.26
CA GLY A 118 -17.44 -7.62 12.02
C GLY A 118 -17.37 -6.13 11.67
N GLN A 119 -16.17 -5.58 11.43
CA GLN A 119 -15.96 -4.24 10.88
C GLN A 119 -15.56 -4.35 9.41
N GLN A 120 -16.25 -3.61 8.55
CA GLN A 120 -15.90 -3.50 7.13
C GLN A 120 -14.70 -2.56 6.97
N VAL A 121 -13.63 -3.07 6.35
CA VAL A 121 -12.39 -2.35 6.11
C VAL A 121 -12.04 -2.40 4.63
N TRP A 122 -11.66 -1.26 4.06
CA TRP A 122 -11.21 -1.14 2.69
C TRP A 122 -9.69 -1.24 2.60
N ILE A 123 -9.20 -2.02 1.63
CA ILE A 123 -7.76 -2.13 1.33
C ILE A 123 -7.48 -1.78 -0.13
N CYS A 124 -6.30 -1.22 -0.38
CA CYS A 124 -5.90 -0.79 -1.72
C CYS A 124 -5.56 -1.96 -2.66
N CYS A 125 -5.09 -3.11 -2.14
CA CYS A 125 -4.67 -4.24 -2.96
C CYS A 125 -4.74 -5.58 -2.21
N GLY A 126 -4.65 -6.70 -2.95
CA GLY A 126 -4.69 -8.04 -2.38
C GLY A 126 -3.56 -8.31 -1.36
N GLY A 127 -2.37 -7.75 -1.58
CA GLY A 127 -1.23 -7.91 -0.67
C GLY A 127 -1.42 -7.27 0.70
N CYS A 128 -2.37 -6.34 0.85
CA CYS A 128 -2.72 -5.76 2.15
C CYS A 128 -3.64 -6.66 2.97
N LYS A 129 -4.32 -7.63 2.35
CA LYS A 129 -5.30 -8.49 3.03
C LYS A 129 -4.64 -9.33 4.11
N ASP A 130 -3.55 -10.03 3.78
CA ASP A 130 -2.91 -10.96 4.72
C ASP A 130 -2.32 -10.22 5.92
N LYS A 131 -1.75 -9.03 5.69
CA LYS A 131 -1.24 -8.16 6.76
C LYS A 131 -2.36 -7.71 7.68
N LEU A 132 -3.48 -7.24 7.10
CA LEU A 132 -4.65 -6.80 7.85
C LEU A 132 -5.21 -7.92 8.73
N LEU A 133 -5.32 -9.14 8.20
CA LEU A 133 -5.83 -10.29 8.93
C LEU A 133 -4.84 -10.83 9.98
N ALA A 134 -3.54 -10.65 9.77
CA ALA A 134 -2.52 -11.05 10.74
C ALA A 134 -2.49 -10.14 11.98
N ASN A 135 -2.71 -8.83 11.80
CA ASN A 135 -2.69 -7.86 12.91
C ASN A 135 -3.92 -6.92 12.87
N PRO A 136 -5.15 -7.45 12.98
CA PRO A 136 -6.36 -6.69 12.77
C PRO A 136 -6.50 -5.52 13.75
N ASP A 137 -6.19 -5.73 15.03
CA ASP A 137 -6.33 -4.69 16.05
C ASP A 137 -5.40 -3.49 15.81
N GLU A 138 -4.18 -3.73 15.30
CA GLU A 138 -3.22 -2.67 14.98
C GLU A 138 -3.77 -1.76 13.88
N TYR A 139 -4.30 -2.35 12.81
CA TYR A 139 -4.79 -1.62 11.64
C TYR A 139 -6.16 -0.99 11.88
N LEU A 140 -7.06 -1.66 12.61
CA LEU A 140 -8.35 -1.09 13.01
C LEU A 140 -8.18 0.12 13.94
N ALA A 141 -7.14 0.15 14.78
CA ALA A 141 -6.84 1.30 15.61
C ALA A 141 -6.41 2.54 14.79
N LYS A 142 -5.88 2.37 13.58
CA LYS A 142 -5.53 3.46 12.66
C LYS A 142 -6.78 4.10 12.05
N LEU A 143 -7.83 3.31 11.80
CA LEU A 143 -9.10 3.80 11.25
C LEU A 143 -9.96 4.56 12.26
N LYS A 144 -9.79 4.32 13.57
CA LYS A 144 -10.59 4.97 14.63
C LYS A 144 -10.09 6.37 15.02
N LYS A 145 -8.93 6.78 14.50
CA LYS A 145 -8.28 8.05 14.88
C LYS A 145 -8.55 9.20 13.92
N GLU A 146 -9.16 8.91 12.78
CA GLU A 146 -9.42 9.86 11.70
C GLU A 146 -10.87 10.36 11.73
#